data_AF-A0AAE2NWQ4-F1
#
_entry.id   AF-A0AAE2NWQ4-F1
#
_cell.length_a   1.000
_cell.length_b   1.000
_cell.length_c   1.000
_cell.angle_alpha   90.00
_cell.angle_beta   90.00
_cell.angle_gamma   90.00
#
_symmetry.space_group_name_H-M   'P 1'
#
loop_
_entity.id
_entity.type
_entity.pdbx_description
1 polymer ?
#
loop_
_entity_poly.entity_id
_entity_poly.type
_entity_poly.pdbx_seq_one_letter_code
_entity_poly.pdbx_strand_id
1 'polypeptide(L)'
;MFLMNDKVLWGAVALAFILSIVFYPLLPADMAIHYDVSNRPNTSINKTAGVLILPVLMIVCMLFRKRIVQLFLVVYFLLIVHIAVLWLAL
;
A
#
# COMPACT_ATOMS: atom_id res chain seq x y z
N MET A 1 14.32 15.32 -12.86
CA MET A 1 14.12 13.95 -12.34
C MET A 1 13.49 13.99 -10.94
N PHE A 2 12.40 14.76 -10.75
CA PHE A 2 11.80 15.02 -9.43
C PHE A 2 11.22 13.76 -8.79
N LEU A 3 10.50 12.94 -9.56
CA LEU A 3 9.86 11.70 -9.10
C LEU A 3 10.86 10.62 -8.64
N MET A 4 12.11 10.70 -9.06
CA MET A 4 13.15 9.73 -8.66
C MET A 4 14.02 10.28 -7.52
N ASN A 5 13.70 11.47 -7.01
CA ASN A 5 14.39 12.02 -5.86
C ASN A 5 14.12 11.16 -4.62
N ASP A 6 15.18 10.80 -3.92
CA ASP A 6 15.11 9.92 -2.75
C ASP A 6 14.20 10.45 -1.65
N LYS A 7 14.19 11.77 -1.40
CA LYS A 7 13.31 12.37 -0.38
C LYS A 7 11.84 12.27 -0.79
N VAL A 8 11.55 12.45 -2.08
CA VAL A 8 10.18 12.34 -2.61
C VAL A 8 9.70 10.90 -2.51
N LEU A 9 10.53 9.93 -2.89
CA LEU A 9 10.18 8.51 -2.78
C LEU A 9 9.99 8.06 -1.33
N TRP A 10 10.87 8.47 -0.42
CA TRP A 10 10.68 8.21 1.02
C TRP A 10 9.44 8.93 1.57
N GLY A 11 9.12 10.12 1.04
CA GLY A 11 7.87 10.82 1.34
C GLY A 11 6.64 10.02 0.94
N ALA A 12 6.67 9.34 -0.22
CA ALA A 12 5.60 8.44 -0.65
C ALA A 12 5.44 7.24 0.29
N VAL A 13 6.55 6.64 0.74
CA VAL A 13 6.53 5.57 1.76
C VAL A 13 5.93 6.07 3.07
N ALA A 14 6.41 7.22 3.57
CA ALA A 14 5.91 7.82 4.80
C ALA A 14 4.41 8.13 4.72
N LEU A 15 3.95 8.66 3.58
CA LEU A 15 2.54 8.91 3.33
C LEU A 15 1.70 7.63 3.42
N ALA A 16 2.18 6.51 2.86
CA ALA A 16 1.48 5.23 2.97
C ALA A 16 1.29 4.79 4.42
N PHE A 17 2.31 4.94 5.28
CA PHE A 17 2.21 4.65 6.71
C PHE A 17 1.27 5.61 7.45
N ILE A 18 1.32 6.91 7.13
CA ILE A 18 0.42 7.91 7.72
C ILE A 18 -1.04 7.56 7.39
N LEU A 19 -1.32 7.23 6.13
CA LEU A 19 -2.65 6.77 5.71
C LEU A 19 -3.05 5.52 6.47
N SER A 20 -2.17 4.51 6.59
CA SER A 20 -2.46 3.31 7.38
C SER A 20 -2.86 3.65 8.81
N ILE A 21 -2.15 4.56 9.48
CA ILE A 21 -2.46 4.98 10.87
C ILE A 21 -3.80 5.72 10.95
N VAL A 22 -4.04 6.68 10.04
CA VAL A 22 -5.25 7.51 10.04
C VAL A 22 -6.50 6.66 9.78
N PHE A 23 -6.43 5.70 8.86
CA PHE A 23 -7.56 4.86 8.49
C PHE A 23 -7.72 3.61 9.37
N TYR A 24 -6.68 3.15 10.09
CA TYR A 24 -6.73 1.97 10.94
C TYR A 24 -7.95 1.87 11.89
N PRO A 25 -8.39 2.93 12.58
CA PRO A 25 -9.56 2.86 13.47
C PRO A 25 -10.90 2.77 12.71
N LEU A 26 -10.93 3.16 11.43
CA LEU A 26 -12.13 3.17 10.59
C LEU A 26 -12.34 1.85 9.83
N LEU A 27 -11.28 1.04 9.70
CA LEU A 27 -11.32 -0.18 8.92
C LEU A 27 -11.97 -1.36 9.68
N PRO A 28 -12.66 -2.27 8.96
CA PRO A 28 -13.20 -3.50 9.52
C PRO A 28 -12.08 -4.39 10.07
N ALA A 29 -12.41 -5.31 10.98
CA ALA A 29 -11.44 -6.25 11.57
C ALA A 29 -10.72 -7.10 10.50
N ASP A 30 -11.46 -7.50 9.47
CA ASP A 30 -10.98 -8.26 8.32
C ASP A 30 -11.22 -7.47 7.04
N MET A 31 -10.19 -7.38 6.19
CA MET A 31 -10.22 -6.69 4.90
C MET A 31 -10.31 -7.73 3.78
N ALA A 32 -11.26 -7.54 2.87
CA ALA A 32 -11.45 -8.43 1.72
C ALA A 32 -10.28 -8.35 0.73
N ILE A 33 -9.81 -9.49 0.26
CA ILE A 33 -8.76 -9.59 -0.79
C ILE A 33 -9.23 -10.34 -2.03
N HIS A 34 -10.38 -11.00 -1.94
CA HIS A 34 -11.02 -11.67 -3.07
C HIS A 34 -12.54 -11.60 -2.90
N TYR A 35 -13.22 -11.39 -4.03
CA TYR A 35 -14.66 -11.36 -4.12
C TYR A 35 -15.14 -12.50 -5.02
N ASP A 36 -16.25 -13.14 -4.66
CA ASP A 36 -16.87 -14.16 -5.50
C ASP A 36 -17.60 -13.54 -6.72
N VAL A 37 -18.19 -14.40 -7.55
CA VAL A 37 -18.97 -13.98 -8.73
C VAL A 37 -20.22 -13.17 -8.39
N SER A 38 -20.66 -13.17 -7.13
CA SER A 38 -21.77 -12.38 -6.59
C SER A 38 -21.29 -11.09 -5.91
N ASN A 39 -20.01 -10.74 -6.07
CA ASN A 39 -19.35 -9.59 -5.46
C ASN A 39 -19.40 -9.61 -3.93
N ARG A 40 -19.37 -10.78 -3.30
CA ARG A 40 -19.27 -10.94 -1.85
C ARG A 40 -17.84 -11.28 -1.45
N PRO A 41 -17.31 -10.70 -0.36
CA PRO A 41 -16.02 -11.12 0.19
C PRO A 41 -16.07 -12.62 0.53
N ASN A 42 -15.20 -13.42 -0.07
CA ASN A 42 -15.05 -14.83 0.27
C ASN A 42 -13.65 -15.18 0.80
N THR A 43 -12.68 -14.28 0.62
CA THR A 43 -11.35 -14.37 1.24
C THR A 43 -10.97 -13.01 1.81
N SER A 44 -10.52 -13.01 3.06
CA SER A 44 -10.11 -11.82 3.79
C SER A 44 -8.78 -12.02 4.53
N ILE A 45 -8.20 -10.92 4.97
CA ILE A 45 -7.01 -10.90 5.82
C ILE A 45 -7.25 -9.98 7.00
N ASN A 46 -6.52 -10.20 8.11
CA ASN A 46 -6.55 -9.29 9.25
C ASN A 46 -6.18 -7.87 8.82
N LYS A 47 -6.89 -6.87 9.32
CA LYS A 47 -6.66 -5.45 8.98
C LYS A 47 -5.23 -4.98 9.16
N THR A 48 -4.51 -5.51 10.14
CA THR A 48 -3.10 -5.18 10.40
C THR A 48 -2.22 -5.62 9.24
N ALA A 49 -2.46 -6.81 8.69
CA ALA A 49 -1.77 -7.27 7.50
C ALA A 49 -2.19 -6.43 6.28
N GLY A 50 -3.50 -6.16 6.13
CA GLY A 50 -4.03 -5.40 5.01
C GLY A 50 -3.46 -3.99 4.87
N VAL A 51 -3.26 -3.28 5.99
CA VAL A 51 -2.73 -1.91 5.95
C VAL A 51 -1.19 -1.83 5.92
N LEU A 52 -0.47 -2.90 6.28
CA LEU A 52 1.00 -2.85 6.37
C LEU A 52 1.72 -3.51 5.20
N ILE A 53 1.07 -4.46 4.50
CA ILE A 53 1.76 -5.24 3.46
C ILE A 53 2.29 -4.36 2.32
N LEU A 54 1.52 -3.37 1.86
CA LEU A 54 1.92 -2.47 0.79
C LEU A 54 3.00 -1.45 1.23
N PRO A 55 2.86 -0.74 2.37
CA PRO A 55 3.94 0.11 2.88
C PRO A 55 5.26 -0.66 3.11
N VAL A 56 5.21 -1.88 3.64
CA VAL A 56 6.40 -2.73 3.82
C VAL A 56 7.01 -3.10 2.48
N LEU A 57 6.20 -3.49 1.49
CA LEU A 57 6.70 -3.77 0.14
C LEU A 57 7.35 -2.54 -0.50
N MET A 58 6.82 -1.34 -0.27
CA MET A 58 7.45 -0.09 -0.72
C MET A 58 8.83 0.12 -0.07
N ILE A 59 9.00 -0.19 1.22
CA ILE A 59 10.34 -0.18 1.88
C ILE A 59 11.27 -1.15 1.17
N VAL A 60 10.83 -2.37 0.89
CA VAL A 60 11.63 -3.38 0.16
C VAL A 60 12.06 -2.82 -1.20
N CYS A 61 11.14 -2.26 -1.99
CA CYS A 61 11.48 -1.60 -3.26
C CYS A 61 12.53 -0.49 -3.07
N MET A 62 12.39 0.32 -2.01
CA MET A 62 13.34 1.39 -1.70
C MET A 62 14.74 0.87 -1.37
N LEU A 63 14.86 -0.29 -0.72
CA LEU A 63 16.15 -0.92 -0.42
C LEU A 63 16.86 -1.43 -1.69
N PHE A 64 16.11 -1.93 -2.67
CA PHE A 64 16.67 -2.49 -3.91
C PHE A 64 16.76 -1.49 -5.08
N ARG A 65 16.21 -0.27 -4.95
CA ARG A 65 16.12 0.72 -6.05
C ARG A 65 17.45 1.04 -6.75
N LYS A 66 18.57 0.97 -6.03
CA LYS A 66 19.90 1.27 -6.60
C LYS A 66 20.36 0.25 -7.65
N ARG A 67 19.81 -0.97 -7.61
CA ARG A 67 20.11 -2.04 -8.59
C ARG A 67 19.13 -2.02 -9.77
N ILE A 68 17.90 -1.61 -9.52
CA ILE A 68 16.81 -1.63 -10.50
C ILE A 68 16.14 -0.26 -10.50
N VAL A 69 16.56 0.61 -11.41
CA VAL A 69 16.10 2.00 -11.49
C VAL A 69 14.58 2.09 -11.58
N GLN A 70 13.92 1.19 -12.31
CA GLN A 70 12.45 1.17 -12.49
C GLN A 70 11.64 0.98 -11.19
N LEU A 71 12.26 0.58 -10.07
CA LEU A 71 11.56 0.41 -8.80
C LEU A 71 10.92 1.70 -8.27
N PHE A 72 11.34 2.88 -8.72
CA PHE A 72 10.65 4.13 -8.36
C PHE A 72 9.18 4.14 -8.83
N LEU A 73 8.89 3.60 -10.03
CA LEU A 73 7.53 3.49 -10.56
C LEU A 73 6.71 2.51 -9.73
N VAL A 74 7.34 1.41 -9.30
CA VAL A 74 6.70 0.39 -8.46
C VAL A 74 6.29 1.00 -7.12
N VAL A 75 7.12 1.85 -6.49
CA VAL A 75 6.76 2.54 -5.24
C VAL A 75 5.50 3.39 -5.41
N TYR A 76 5.39 4.19 -6.48
CA TYR A 76 4.19 4.99 -6.72
C TYR A 76 2.96 4.13 -7.05
N PHE A 77 3.13 3.08 -7.85
CA PHE A 77 2.06 2.14 -8.15
C PHE A 77 1.52 1.49 -6.87
N LEU A 78 2.41 1.03 -5.98
CA LEU A 78 2.03 0.47 -4.69
C LEU A 78 1.30 1.49 -3.80
N LEU A 79 1.70 2.77 -3.81
CA LEU A 79 0.98 3.82 -3.08
C LEU A 79 -0.46 4.00 -3.61
N ILE A 80 -0.64 4.02 -4.94
CA ILE A 80 -1.97 4.15 -5.56
C ILE A 80 -2.84 2.95 -5.21
N VAL A 81 -2.29 1.74 -5.30
CA VAL A 81 -3.00 0.51 -4.90
C VAL A 81 -3.35 0.55 -3.42
N HIS A 82 -2.45 1.04 -2.56
CA HIS A 82 -2.70 1.17 -1.12
C HIS A 82 -3.88 2.09 -0.82
N ILE A 83 -3.93 3.25 -1.47
CA ILE A 83 -5.05 4.18 -1.35
C ILE A 83 -6.35 3.52 -1.83
N ALA A 84 -6.32 2.81 -2.96
CA ALA A 84 -7.50 2.11 -3.48
C ALA A 84 -8.00 1.01 -2.55
N VAL A 85 -7.10 0.23 -1.95
CA VAL A 85 -7.45 -0.81 -0.97
C VAL A 85 -8.06 -0.19 0.29
N LEU A 86 -7.47 0.90 0.81
CA LEU A 86 -8.03 1.63 1.95
C LEU A 86 -9.43 2.17 1.64
N TRP A 87 -9.64 2.70 0.43
CA TRP A 87 -10.93 3.21 -0.02
C TRP A 87 -11.99 2.12 -0.15
N LEU A 88 -11.63 0.97 -0.73
CA LEU A 88 -12.56 -0.15 -0.93
C LEU A 88 -12.92 -0.88 0.38
N ALA A 89 -12.08 -0.74 1.40
CA ALA A 89 -12.28 -1.36 2.70
C ALA A 89 -13.06 -0.48 3.69
N LEU A 90 -13.32 0.78 3.34
CA LEU A 90 -14.12 1.72 4.12
C LEU A 90 -15.62 1.52 3.86
#